data_AF-A0AAV5V5P4-F1
#
_entry.id   AF-A0AAV5V5P4-F1
#
_cell.length_a   1.000
_cell.length_b   1.000
_cell.length_c   1.000
_cell.angle_alpha   90.00
_cell.angle_beta   90.00
_cell.angle_gamma   90.00
#
_symmetry.space_group_name_H-M   'P 1'
#
loop_
_entity.id
_entity.type
_entity.pdbx_description
1 polymer ?
#
loop_
_entity_poly.entity_id
_entity_poly.type
_entity_poly.pdbx_seq_one_letter_code
_entity_poly.pdbx_strand_id
1 'polypeptide(L)'
;DLPYRKIRLFTVYRSPSSPSGAFVEFLSFITPLLSHEFPCIFTGDFNYPEIDWSTLSSPVHSDLLDFASDHNLSQFVSFPTRHQNILDLVFCNKDIIHNISPSIPLSDHLSVVFDLQIPPPPLRKHVPSRLYRLADWQSINDSIFHHNWTIALSHLDANQSYDYFVEFMNNLLRIFVPLSKPSPFSRYPRNVKILYGKSRNLTRIAPNSNACIVMTKRFNRALNSFHCRVENRVVASADSKAFYKLCSSRLNSPKSTPSGIIDTNGTILLSNNDKCVAFSDFFASVFTDPMHSPLPFLSPSMIFDLPSISHLHIMNAISNLSPKINVTPDNIPSIVLTNCKFSIISPLLIIYNKSLLTCKVPVLWKHALVKPIPKKTIKDLGVIFTPSLSFSKHIEKIISKARSKLRRVITDIVFLHSTLHRKYELDYSSLLTLSPLTRFIRNSHPFRISLPFLPHNSHSTFASRTITIWNSLPYKSAFTSHDTFRKFLRSQPISFFPESIIKNWL
;
A
#
# COMPACT_ATOMS: atom_id res chain seq x y z
N ASP A 1 -7.91 -20.82 24.05
CA ASP A 1 -7.50 -21.28 22.71
C ASP A 1 -8.45 -20.77 21.62
N LEU A 2 -7.94 -20.51 20.41
CA LEU A 2 -8.79 -20.29 19.23
C LEU A 2 -9.49 -21.61 18.91
N PRO A 3 -10.84 -21.72 19.00
CA PRO A 3 -11.52 -23.00 18.79
C PRO A 3 -11.34 -23.53 17.36
N TYR A 4 -11.10 -22.63 16.39
CA TYR A 4 -10.91 -22.98 14.99
C TYR A 4 -9.71 -22.22 14.39
N ARG A 5 -8.77 -22.95 13.76
CA ARG A 5 -7.62 -22.38 13.04
C ARG A 5 -7.92 -21.99 11.60
N LYS A 6 -9.10 -22.38 11.10
CA LYS A 6 -9.53 -22.22 9.71
C LYS A 6 -11.04 -21.98 9.69
N ILE A 7 -11.49 -21.17 8.74
CA ILE A 7 -12.90 -20.97 8.40
C ILE A 7 -13.00 -20.99 6.89
N ARG A 8 -14.04 -21.62 6.35
CA ARG A 8 -14.31 -21.65 4.91
C ARG A 8 -15.55 -20.82 4.62
N LEU A 9 -15.40 -19.84 3.73
CA LEU A 9 -16.49 -18.95 3.29
C LEU A 9 -16.80 -19.26 1.83
N PHE A 10 -18.06 -19.55 1.54
CA PHE A 10 -18.61 -19.70 0.21
C PHE A 10 -19.49 -18.50 -0.10
N THR A 11 -19.19 -17.78 -1.17
CA THR A 11 -20.04 -16.71 -1.68
C THR A 11 -20.83 -17.22 -2.88
N VAL A 12 -22.14 -17.29 -2.77
CA VAL A 12 -23.03 -17.91 -3.76
C VAL A 12 -23.89 -16.82 -4.40
N TYR A 13 -24.00 -16.87 -5.73
CA TYR A 13 -24.99 -16.10 -6.47
C TYR A 13 -25.73 -17.05 -7.41
N ARG A 14 -27.04 -17.21 -7.19
CA ARG A 14 -27.93 -17.95 -8.09
C ARG A 14 -28.73 -16.94 -8.90
N SER A 15 -28.62 -16.99 -10.22
CA SER A 15 -29.45 -16.14 -11.09
C SER A 15 -30.93 -16.55 -10.98
N PRO A 16 -31.89 -15.61 -10.98
CA PRO A 16 -33.32 -15.94 -11.06
C PRO A 16 -33.68 -16.78 -12.30
N SER A 17 -32.90 -16.65 -13.37
CA SER A 17 -33.06 -17.40 -14.63
C SER A 17 -32.35 -18.75 -14.64
N SER A 18 -31.79 -19.20 -13.52
CA SER A 18 -31.05 -20.46 -13.46
C SER A 18 -31.99 -21.66 -13.65
N PRO A 19 -31.64 -22.64 -14.50
CA PRO A 19 -32.40 -23.88 -14.62
C PRO A 19 -32.47 -24.63 -13.28
N SER A 20 -33.56 -25.35 -13.02
CA SER A 20 -33.77 -26.07 -11.76
C SER A 20 -32.65 -27.07 -11.45
N GLY A 21 -32.16 -27.81 -12.45
CA GLY A 21 -31.09 -28.81 -12.26
C GLY A 21 -29.69 -28.23 -12.02
N ALA A 22 -29.43 -26.99 -12.44
CA ALA A 22 -28.11 -26.38 -12.31
C ALA A 22 -27.71 -26.14 -10.85
N PHE A 23 -28.69 -25.91 -9.97
CA PHE A 23 -28.42 -25.74 -8.55
C PHE A 23 -28.05 -27.07 -7.88
N VAL A 24 -28.68 -28.18 -8.27
CA VAL A 24 -28.34 -29.53 -7.78
C VAL A 24 -26.91 -29.92 -8.19
N GLU A 25 -26.50 -29.63 -9.43
CA GLU A 25 -25.11 -29.81 -9.87
C GLU A 25 -24.14 -28.96 -9.05
N PHE A 26 -24.51 -27.71 -8.74
CA PHE A 26 -23.72 -26.86 -7.86
C PHE A 26 -23.60 -27.45 -6.44
N LEU A 27 -24.70 -27.93 -5.85
CA LEU A 27 -24.70 -28.56 -4.53
C LEU A 27 -23.80 -29.81 -4.50
N SER A 28 -23.88 -30.66 -5.53
CA SER A 28 -23.00 -31.85 -5.62
C SER A 28 -21.53 -31.48 -5.76
N PHE A 29 -21.21 -30.39 -6.48
CA PHE A 29 -19.84 -29.87 -6.59
C PHE A 29 -19.28 -29.34 -5.27
N ILE A 30 -20.10 -28.67 -4.44
CA ILE A 30 -19.63 -28.10 -3.17
C ILE A 30 -19.58 -29.12 -2.04
N THR A 31 -20.34 -30.21 -2.13
CA THR A 31 -20.47 -31.20 -1.05
C THR A 31 -19.12 -31.74 -0.57
N PRO A 32 -18.17 -32.14 -1.46
CA PRO A 32 -16.83 -32.59 -1.05
C PRO A 32 -15.97 -31.50 -0.41
N LEU A 33 -16.35 -30.23 -0.57
CA LEU A 33 -15.67 -29.08 0.02
C LEU A 33 -16.21 -28.73 1.41
N LEU A 34 -17.19 -29.46 1.94
CA LEU A 34 -17.64 -29.30 3.32
C LEU A 34 -16.67 -29.99 4.28
N SER A 35 -16.64 -29.53 5.53
CA SER A 35 -15.86 -30.15 6.59
C SER A 35 -16.53 -29.93 7.94
N HIS A 36 -16.47 -30.94 8.79
CA HIS A 36 -16.95 -30.85 10.18
C HIS A 36 -15.86 -30.37 11.16
N GLU A 37 -14.59 -30.37 10.72
CA GLU A 37 -13.43 -29.95 11.54
C GLU A 37 -13.36 -28.43 11.71
N PHE A 38 -13.90 -27.67 10.76
CA PHE A 38 -13.92 -26.21 10.80
C PHE A 38 -15.24 -25.63 10.27
N PRO A 39 -15.60 -24.40 10.70
CA PRO A 39 -16.83 -23.75 10.26
C PRO A 39 -16.83 -23.50 8.75
N CYS A 40 -17.93 -23.88 8.11
CA CYS A 40 -18.27 -23.59 6.72
C CYS A 40 -19.44 -22.62 6.71
N ILE A 41 -19.24 -21.45 6.09
CA ILE A 41 -20.24 -20.37 6.01
C ILE A 41 -20.62 -20.20 4.54
N PHE A 42 -21.91 -20.26 4.23
CA PHE A 42 -22.44 -19.89 2.91
C PHE A 42 -23.13 -18.54 3.01
N THR A 43 -22.85 -17.64 2.07
CA THR A 43 -23.48 -16.33 2.04
C THR A 43 -23.68 -15.84 0.61
N GLY A 44 -24.71 -15.05 0.38
CA GLY A 44 -24.94 -14.38 -0.90
C GLY A 44 -26.41 -14.42 -1.32
N ASP A 45 -26.68 -14.11 -2.58
CA ASP A 45 -28.03 -14.00 -3.11
C ASP A 45 -28.42 -15.30 -3.81
N PHE A 46 -29.35 -16.03 -3.18
CA PHE A 46 -29.82 -17.33 -3.65
C PHE A 46 -31.07 -17.22 -4.54
N ASN A 47 -31.71 -16.06 -4.62
CA ASN A 47 -32.93 -15.82 -5.42
C ASN A 47 -33.98 -16.95 -5.28
N TYR A 48 -34.29 -17.36 -4.05
CA TYR A 48 -35.41 -18.27 -3.73
C TYR A 48 -36.54 -17.51 -3.01
N PRO A 49 -37.39 -16.77 -3.74
CA PRO A 49 -38.47 -15.98 -3.12
C PRO A 49 -39.60 -16.84 -2.55
N GLU A 50 -39.74 -18.08 -3.02
CA GLU A 50 -40.84 -19.00 -2.67
C GLU A 50 -40.57 -19.82 -1.41
N ILE A 51 -39.35 -19.76 -0.85
CA ILE A 51 -39.04 -20.43 0.41
C ILE A 51 -39.60 -19.59 1.55
N ASP A 52 -40.46 -20.19 2.36
CA ASP A 52 -40.86 -19.63 3.63
C ASP A 52 -39.85 -20.08 4.70
N TRP A 53 -38.97 -19.17 5.09
CA TRP A 53 -37.95 -19.40 6.11
C TRP A 53 -38.50 -19.52 7.52
N SER A 54 -39.76 -19.13 7.76
CA SER A 54 -40.41 -19.29 9.07
C SER A 54 -40.92 -20.70 9.29
N THR A 55 -41.45 -21.33 8.24
CA THR A 55 -41.95 -22.71 8.26
C THR A 55 -40.96 -23.72 7.67
N LEU A 56 -39.83 -23.25 7.14
CA LEU A 56 -38.82 -24.03 6.41
C LEU A 56 -39.45 -24.90 5.31
N SER A 57 -40.36 -24.30 4.53
CA SER A 57 -41.10 -25.01 3.48
C SER A 57 -41.00 -24.27 2.14
N SER A 58 -41.11 -25.03 1.05
CA SER A 58 -41.18 -24.48 -0.30
C SER A 58 -42.13 -25.31 -1.16
N PRO A 59 -43.00 -24.67 -1.96
CA PRO A 59 -43.91 -25.38 -2.86
C PRO A 59 -43.23 -26.01 -4.08
N VAL A 60 -42.02 -25.55 -4.46
CA VAL A 60 -41.38 -25.93 -5.74
C VAL A 60 -39.94 -26.45 -5.57
N HIS A 61 -39.21 -26.03 -4.54
CA HIS A 61 -37.77 -26.31 -4.42
C HIS A 61 -37.36 -26.68 -2.98
N SER A 62 -37.19 -27.98 -2.70
CA SER A 62 -36.66 -28.47 -1.42
C SER A 62 -35.14 -28.68 -1.41
N ASP A 63 -34.47 -28.73 -2.58
CA ASP A 63 -33.04 -29.09 -2.69
C ASP A 63 -32.12 -28.32 -1.73
N LEU A 64 -32.37 -27.02 -1.54
CA LEU A 64 -31.58 -26.19 -0.62
C LEU A 64 -31.87 -26.52 0.86
N LEU A 65 -33.12 -26.81 1.19
CA LEU A 65 -33.54 -27.17 2.54
C LEU A 65 -33.02 -28.57 2.90
N ASP A 66 -33.11 -29.51 1.97
CA ASP A 66 -32.60 -30.87 2.10
C ASP A 66 -31.08 -30.84 2.30
N PHE A 67 -30.35 -30.12 1.44
CA PHE A 67 -28.92 -29.92 1.59
C PHE A 67 -28.53 -29.24 2.91
N ALA A 68 -29.30 -28.25 3.34
CA ALA A 68 -29.05 -27.59 4.62
C ALA A 68 -29.23 -28.56 5.79
N SER A 69 -30.26 -29.39 5.75
CA SER A 69 -30.51 -30.44 6.74
C SER A 69 -29.41 -31.49 6.75
N ASP A 70 -29.03 -32.04 5.59
CA ASP A 70 -28.02 -33.09 5.44
C ASP A 70 -26.64 -32.68 5.96
N HIS A 71 -26.34 -31.37 5.95
CA HIS A 71 -25.05 -30.82 6.34
C HIS A 71 -25.09 -29.99 7.63
N ASN A 72 -26.18 -30.05 8.39
CA ASN A 72 -26.38 -29.30 9.64
C ASN A 72 -26.17 -27.79 9.49
N LEU A 73 -26.59 -27.22 8.36
CA LEU A 73 -26.48 -25.79 8.06
C LEU A 73 -27.70 -25.05 8.62
N SER A 74 -27.47 -24.15 9.57
CA SER A 74 -28.51 -23.25 10.07
C SER A 74 -28.50 -21.94 9.28
N GLN A 75 -29.68 -21.48 8.84
CA GLN A 75 -29.88 -20.18 8.22
C GLN A 75 -30.05 -19.10 9.31
N PHE A 76 -29.37 -17.96 9.18
CA PHE A 76 -29.36 -16.91 10.21
C PHE A 76 -30.12 -15.62 9.83
N VAL A 77 -30.49 -15.40 8.57
CA VAL A 77 -31.14 -14.14 8.13
C VAL A 77 -32.65 -14.22 8.30
N SER A 78 -33.18 -13.47 9.27
CA SER A 78 -34.61 -13.48 9.62
C SER A 78 -35.40 -12.26 9.13
N PHE A 79 -34.85 -11.46 8.21
CA PHE A 79 -35.47 -10.22 7.75
C PHE A 79 -35.42 -10.07 6.22
N PRO A 80 -36.37 -9.37 5.60
CA PRO A 80 -36.39 -9.15 4.15
C PRO A 80 -35.15 -8.39 3.69
N THR A 81 -34.42 -8.95 2.73
CA THR A 81 -33.20 -8.34 2.17
C THR A 81 -33.50 -7.57 0.89
N ARG A 82 -34.62 -7.89 0.22
CA ARG A 82 -35.12 -7.15 -0.95
C ARG A 82 -36.65 -7.12 -0.94
N HIS A 83 -37.22 -5.91 -0.90
CA HIS A 83 -38.68 -5.72 -0.73
C HIS A 83 -39.20 -6.50 0.49
N GLN A 84 -40.07 -7.49 0.27
CA GLN A 84 -40.65 -8.37 1.30
C GLN A 84 -39.98 -9.75 1.35
N ASN A 85 -39.03 -10.04 0.45
CA ASN A 85 -38.41 -11.36 0.32
C ASN A 85 -37.05 -11.43 1.03
N ILE A 86 -36.73 -12.63 1.54
CA ILE A 86 -35.43 -12.98 2.10
C ILE A 86 -34.65 -13.74 1.02
N LEU A 87 -33.81 -13.01 0.27
CA LEU A 87 -33.07 -13.57 -0.87
C LEU A 87 -31.58 -13.74 -0.56
N ASP A 88 -31.05 -12.85 0.27
CA ASP A 88 -29.66 -12.85 0.69
C ASP A 88 -29.54 -13.65 1.98
N LEU A 89 -28.94 -14.84 1.90
CA LEU A 89 -28.92 -15.81 2.99
C LEU A 89 -27.53 -15.91 3.61
N VAL A 90 -27.50 -16.36 4.86
CA VAL A 90 -26.28 -16.72 5.58
C VAL A 90 -26.53 -18.07 6.25
N PHE A 91 -25.79 -19.10 5.84
CA PHE A 91 -25.80 -20.41 6.48
C PHE A 91 -24.48 -20.70 7.19
N CYS A 92 -24.52 -21.43 8.30
CA CYS A 92 -23.33 -21.99 8.92
C CYS A 92 -23.60 -23.35 9.55
N ASN A 93 -22.60 -24.23 9.52
CA ASN A 93 -22.65 -25.54 10.16
C ASN A 93 -22.20 -25.55 11.63
N LYS A 94 -21.87 -24.38 12.19
CA LYS A 94 -21.43 -24.18 13.57
C LYS A 94 -22.07 -22.91 14.13
N ASP A 95 -22.31 -22.90 15.43
CA ASP A 95 -22.84 -21.73 16.13
C ASP A 95 -21.72 -20.72 16.42
N ILE A 96 -21.32 -19.96 15.40
CA ILE A 96 -20.29 -18.92 15.50
C ILE A 96 -20.75 -17.56 14.96
N ILE A 97 -21.97 -17.46 14.43
CA ILE A 97 -22.51 -16.26 13.78
C ILE A 97 -23.46 -15.55 14.75
N HIS A 98 -23.21 -14.27 15.02
CA HIS A 98 -24.08 -13.44 15.87
C HIS A 98 -24.28 -12.03 15.31
N ASN A 99 -25.13 -11.24 15.98
CA ASN A 99 -25.40 -9.84 15.66
C ASN A 99 -25.79 -9.59 14.20
N ILE A 100 -26.53 -10.53 13.62
CA ILE A 100 -26.98 -10.40 12.24
C ILE A 100 -27.96 -9.22 12.13
N SER A 101 -27.67 -8.31 11.21
CA SER A 101 -28.44 -7.07 11.08
C SER A 101 -28.40 -6.51 9.67
N PRO A 102 -29.45 -5.79 9.26
CA PRO A 102 -29.44 -5.06 8.00
C PRO A 102 -28.48 -3.87 8.08
N SER A 103 -27.76 -3.64 7.00
CA SER A 103 -26.82 -2.55 6.80
C SER A 103 -27.11 -1.84 5.50
N ILE A 104 -26.52 -0.65 5.34
CA ILE A 104 -26.84 0.28 4.25
C ILE A 104 -26.79 -0.46 2.90
N PRO A 105 -27.83 -0.37 2.08
CA PRO A 105 -27.88 -1.05 0.80
C PRO A 105 -26.77 -0.55 -0.16
N LEU A 106 -26.05 -1.48 -0.78
CA LEU A 106 -25.13 -1.16 -1.87
C LEU A 106 -25.85 -1.04 -3.22
N SER A 107 -26.99 -1.72 -3.36
CA SER A 107 -27.86 -1.74 -4.53
C SER A 107 -29.34 -1.60 -4.12
N ASP A 108 -30.26 -2.21 -4.85
CA ASP A 108 -31.64 -2.44 -4.46
C ASP A 108 -31.81 -3.53 -3.37
N HIS A 109 -30.73 -4.26 -3.04
CA HIS A 109 -30.68 -5.19 -1.92
C HIS A 109 -30.07 -4.53 -0.67
N LEU A 110 -30.61 -4.86 0.51
CA LEU A 110 -30.00 -4.55 1.79
C LEU A 110 -28.73 -5.37 1.98
N SER A 111 -27.71 -4.73 2.56
CA SER A 111 -26.50 -5.45 2.95
C SER A 111 -26.75 -6.20 4.25
N VAL A 112 -26.28 -7.44 4.35
CA VAL A 112 -26.32 -8.20 5.61
C VAL A 112 -24.97 -8.08 6.31
N VAL A 113 -24.96 -7.75 7.59
CA VAL A 113 -23.76 -7.70 8.44
C VAL A 113 -23.96 -8.63 9.62
N PHE A 114 -22.93 -9.41 9.95
CA PHE A 114 -22.89 -10.30 11.10
C PHE A 114 -21.47 -10.35 11.67
N ASP A 115 -21.38 -10.72 12.94
CA ASP A 115 -20.13 -10.91 13.66
C ASP A 115 -19.81 -12.40 13.79
N LEU A 116 -18.52 -12.73 13.79
CA LEU A 116 -18.04 -14.08 14.06
C LEU A 116 -17.49 -14.17 15.48
N GLN A 117 -17.93 -15.16 16.26
CA GLN A 117 -17.46 -15.42 17.63
C GLN A 117 -16.07 -16.06 17.63
N ILE A 118 -15.07 -15.31 17.18
CA ILE A 118 -13.68 -15.73 17.14
C ILE A 118 -12.89 -14.81 18.06
N PRO A 119 -11.98 -15.33 18.90
CA PRO A 119 -11.07 -14.52 19.68
C PRO A 119 -10.42 -13.42 18.83
N PRO A 120 -10.63 -12.14 19.14
CA PRO A 120 -10.10 -11.07 18.33
C PRO A 120 -8.56 -11.06 18.43
N PRO A 121 -7.85 -10.81 17.34
CA PRO A 121 -6.42 -10.55 17.40
C PRO A 121 -6.14 -9.33 18.30
N PRO A 122 -4.96 -9.25 18.93
CA PRO A 122 -4.61 -8.11 19.77
C PRO A 122 -4.77 -6.81 18.98
N LEU A 123 -5.59 -5.90 19.53
CA LEU A 123 -5.91 -4.64 18.88
C LEU A 123 -4.63 -3.84 18.64
N ARG A 124 -4.49 -3.32 17.43
CA ARG A 124 -3.43 -2.37 17.14
C ARG A 124 -3.70 -1.07 17.89
N LYS A 125 -2.95 -0.82 18.97
CA LYS A 125 -3.02 0.43 19.74
C LYS A 125 -2.77 1.61 18.79
N HIS A 126 -3.76 2.49 18.66
CA HIS A 126 -3.60 3.73 17.90
C HIS A 126 -2.75 4.69 18.73
N VAL A 127 -1.51 4.92 18.31
CA VAL A 127 -0.67 5.97 18.89
C VAL A 127 -0.97 7.27 18.14
N PRO A 128 -1.54 8.29 18.81
CA PRO A 128 -1.78 9.57 18.17
C PRO A 128 -0.45 10.20 17.75
N SER A 129 -0.39 10.72 16.53
CA SER A 129 0.80 11.37 15.98
C SER A 129 0.69 12.89 16.11
N ARG A 130 1.80 13.56 16.41
CA ARG A 130 1.92 15.04 16.38
C ARG A 130 1.63 15.58 14.97
N LEU A 131 0.78 16.61 14.89
CA LEU A 131 0.41 17.30 13.66
C LEU A 131 1.30 18.54 13.45
N TYR A 132 2.55 18.33 13.03
CA TYR A 132 3.54 19.40 12.82
C TYR A 132 3.11 20.51 11.85
N ARG A 133 2.13 20.24 10.97
CA ARG A 133 1.54 21.27 10.09
C ARG A 133 0.69 22.31 10.83
N LEU A 134 0.28 22.01 12.07
CA LEU A 134 -0.52 22.88 12.95
C LEU A 134 0.29 23.31 14.18
N ALA A 135 1.61 23.12 14.16
CA ALA A 135 2.48 23.50 15.25
C ALA A 135 2.59 25.02 15.33
N ASP A 136 2.57 25.54 16.56
CA ASP A 136 2.91 26.94 16.84
C ASP A 136 4.44 27.09 16.90
N TRP A 137 5.06 27.23 15.73
CA TRP A 137 6.52 27.35 15.61
C TRP A 137 7.06 28.65 16.21
N GLN A 138 6.25 29.70 16.29
CA GLN A 138 6.66 30.98 16.86
C GLN A 138 6.89 30.80 18.36
N SER A 139 5.87 30.33 19.08
CA SER A 139 5.97 30.08 20.53
C SER A 139 7.07 29.08 20.88
N ILE A 140 7.28 28.04 20.05
CA ILE A 140 8.39 27.08 20.24
C ILE A 140 9.74 27.79 20.12
N ASN A 141 9.96 28.55 19.04
CA ASN A 141 11.22 29.26 18.82
C ASN A 141 11.49 30.29 19.91
N ASP A 142 10.47 31.05 20.31
CA ASP A 142 10.59 32.06 21.37
C ASP A 142 10.94 31.40 22.70
N SER A 143 10.31 30.28 23.04
CA SER A 143 10.62 29.53 24.27
C SER A 143 12.06 29.02 24.29
N ILE A 144 12.56 28.51 23.15
CA ILE A 144 13.95 28.04 23.04
C ILE A 144 14.93 29.21 23.13
N PHE A 145 14.62 30.33 22.48
CA PHE A 145 15.51 31.50 22.41
C PHE A 145 15.67 32.22 23.75
N HIS A 146 14.59 32.36 24.53
CA HIS A 146 14.62 33.03 25.83
C HIS A 146 15.15 32.14 26.96
N HIS A 147 15.32 30.84 26.74
CA HIS A 147 15.88 29.94 27.73
C HIS A 147 17.39 30.12 27.84
N ASN A 148 17.90 30.37 29.05
CA ASN A 148 19.33 30.57 29.29
C ASN A 148 20.08 29.23 29.33
N TRP A 149 20.44 28.72 28.15
CA TRP A 149 21.14 27.46 27.97
C TRP A 149 22.52 27.40 28.65
N THR A 150 23.22 28.53 28.74
CA THR A 150 24.53 28.57 29.40
C THR A 150 24.42 28.23 30.89
N ILE A 151 23.41 28.78 31.57
CA ILE A 151 23.16 28.48 32.98
C ILE A 151 22.55 27.08 33.14
N ALA A 152 21.54 26.75 32.32
CA ALA A 152 20.83 25.47 32.43
C ALA A 152 21.76 24.27 32.22
N LEU A 153 22.76 24.40 31.33
CA LEU A 153 23.67 23.31 30.99
C LEU A 153 25.02 23.40 31.71
N SER A 154 25.31 24.44 32.50
CA SER A 154 26.66 24.72 33.03
C SER A 154 27.27 23.52 33.79
N HIS A 155 26.52 22.96 34.74
CA HIS A 155 26.97 21.90 35.65
C HIS A 155 26.70 20.48 35.16
N LEU A 156 26.10 20.33 33.98
CA LEU A 156 25.76 19.04 33.40
C LEU A 156 26.90 18.49 32.54
N ASP A 157 27.10 17.18 32.54
CA ASP A 157 27.99 16.55 31.55
C ASP A 157 27.35 16.52 30.15
N ALA A 158 28.06 16.00 29.15
CA ALA A 158 27.55 15.95 27.78
C ALA A 158 26.24 15.13 27.66
N ASN A 159 26.13 14.02 28.39
CA ASN A 159 24.96 13.15 28.34
C ASN A 159 23.76 13.83 29.01
N GLN A 160 23.93 14.30 30.25
CA GLN A 160 22.92 15.01 31.01
C GLN A 160 22.45 16.28 30.30
N SER A 161 23.38 17.02 29.65
CA SER A 161 23.02 18.21 28.88
C SER A 161 22.13 17.88 27.69
N TYR A 162 22.39 16.77 27.00
CA TYR A 162 21.56 16.33 25.89
C TYR A 162 20.21 15.78 26.37
N ASP A 163 20.18 15.02 27.46
CA ASP A 163 18.92 14.52 28.06
C ASP A 163 18.01 15.69 28.47
N TYR A 164 18.58 16.73 29.11
CA TYR A 164 17.86 17.96 29.44
C TYR A 164 17.29 18.66 28.20
N PHE A 165 18.10 18.80 27.15
CA PHE A 165 17.63 19.36 25.88
C PHE A 165 16.49 18.54 25.26
N VAL A 166 16.59 17.22 25.27
CA VAL A 166 15.57 16.32 24.73
C VAL A 166 14.26 16.44 25.51
N GLU A 167 14.33 16.51 26.83
CA GLU A 167 13.17 16.71 27.69
C GLU A 167 12.51 18.07 27.44
N PHE A 168 13.31 19.15 27.42
CA PHE A 168 12.83 20.51 27.13
C PHE A 168 12.10 20.57 25.79
N MET A 169 12.73 20.04 24.73
CA MET A 169 12.14 20.03 23.39
C MET A 169 10.85 19.21 23.35
N ASN A 170 10.83 18.02 23.94
CA ASN A 170 9.63 17.19 23.94
C ASN A 170 8.47 17.80 24.75
N ASN A 171 8.78 18.55 25.81
CA ASN A 171 7.80 19.32 26.57
C ASN A 171 7.18 20.44 25.73
N LEU A 172 7.99 21.22 25.01
CA LEU A 172 7.48 22.22 24.06
C LEU A 172 6.61 21.58 22.98
N LEU A 173 7.07 20.47 22.39
CA LEU A 173 6.29 19.76 21.37
C LEU A 173 4.99 19.17 21.91
N ARG A 174 4.91 18.85 23.20
CA ARG A 174 3.67 18.38 23.85
C ARG A 174 2.66 19.52 24.01
N ILE A 175 3.11 20.73 24.29
CA ILE A 175 2.28 21.91 24.53
C ILE A 175 1.82 22.54 23.20
N PHE A 176 2.76 22.74 22.27
CA PHE A 176 2.56 23.56 21.07
C PHE A 176 2.30 22.76 19.79
N VAL A 177 2.27 21.42 19.83
CA VAL A 177 1.95 20.58 18.65
C VAL A 177 0.74 19.69 18.93
N PRO A 178 -0.42 19.97 18.30
CA PRO A 178 -1.62 19.18 18.49
C PRO A 178 -1.45 17.72 18.06
N LEU A 179 -2.11 16.81 18.78
CA LEU A 179 -2.15 15.39 18.45
C LEU A 179 -3.29 15.05 17.46
N SER A 180 -3.05 14.07 16.59
CA SER A 180 -4.05 13.56 15.67
C SER A 180 -5.20 12.89 16.43
N LYS A 181 -6.44 13.28 16.12
CA LYS A 181 -7.63 12.64 16.70
C LYS A 181 -7.92 11.31 15.99
N PRO A 182 -8.20 10.22 16.73
CA PRO A 182 -8.68 8.99 16.13
C PRO A 182 -10.06 9.28 15.52
N SER A 183 -10.22 9.04 14.22
CA SER A 183 -11.54 9.06 13.60
C SER A 183 -11.60 8.00 12.51
N PRO A 184 -12.48 6.99 12.66
CA PRO A 184 -12.63 5.92 11.67
C PRO A 184 -13.05 6.46 10.29
N PHE A 185 -13.64 7.66 10.25
CA PHE A 185 -14.09 8.32 9.03
C PHE A 185 -13.30 9.60 8.70
N SER A 186 -12.12 9.85 9.28
CA SER A 186 -11.34 11.09 9.02
C SER A 186 -11.14 11.39 7.53
N ARG A 187 -11.03 10.34 6.72
CA ARG A 187 -10.87 10.39 5.26
C ARG A 187 -12.06 10.99 4.51
N TYR A 188 -13.27 10.87 5.04
CA TYR A 188 -14.48 11.28 4.35
C TYR A 188 -14.90 12.71 4.74
N PRO A 189 -15.48 13.49 3.81
CA PRO A 189 -15.97 14.82 4.11
C PRO A 189 -17.25 14.78 4.97
N ARG A 190 -17.54 15.87 5.67
CA ARG A 190 -18.65 15.96 6.65
C ARG A 190 -20.00 15.58 6.05
N ASN A 191 -20.29 16.02 4.83
CA ASN A 191 -21.53 15.70 4.12
C ASN A 191 -21.74 14.19 3.91
N VAL A 192 -20.68 13.46 3.54
CA VAL A 192 -20.74 12.00 3.35
C VAL A 192 -20.96 11.29 4.69
N LYS A 193 -20.32 11.74 5.77
CA LYS A 193 -20.53 11.18 7.12
C LYS A 193 -21.96 11.35 7.61
N ILE A 194 -22.54 12.53 7.40
CA ILE A 194 -23.93 12.81 7.79
C ILE A 194 -24.89 11.91 7.01
N LEU A 195 -24.70 11.79 5.70
CA LEU A 195 -25.53 10.93 4.85
C LEU A 195 -25.40 9.45 5.23
N TYR A 196 -24.19 8.98 5.57
CA TYR A 196 -23.97 7.64 6.11
C TYR A 196 -24.77 7.42 7.40
N GLY A 197 -24.66 8.34 8.37
CA GLY A 197 -25.38 8.25 9.64
C GLY A 197 -26.90 8.21 9.47
N LYS A 198 -27.44 9.07 8.59
CA LYS A 198 -28.88 9.08 8.26
C LYS A 198 -29.33 7.78 7.59
N SER A 199 -28.56 7.30 6.61
CA SER A 199 -28.87 6.05 5.88
C SER A 199 -28.83 4.84 6.81
N ARG A 200 -27.81 4.75 7.68
CA ARG A 200 -27.69 3.69 8.69
C ARG A 200 -28.87 3.69 9.65
N ASN A 201 -29.28 4.86 10.15
CA ASN A 201 -30.40 4.95 11.08
C ASN A 201 -31.73 4.53 10.41
N LEU A 202 -31.99 4.98 9.18
CA LEU A 202 -33.18 4.58 8.44
C LEU A 202 -33.19 3.09 8.11
N THR A 203 -32.03 2.52 7.74
CA THR A 203 -31.91 1.07 7.47
C THR A 203 -32.24 0.24 8.71
N ARG A 204 -31.85 0.73 9.90
CA ARG A 204 -32.14 0.07 11.17
C ARG A 204 -33.60 0.17 11.60
N ILE A 205 -34.23 1.33 11.39
CA ILE A 205 -35.61 1.61 11.86
C ILE A 205 -36.65 1.07 10.87
N ALA A 206 -36.43 1.28 9.57
CA ALA A 206 -37.38 0.97 8.51
C ALA A 206 -36.65 0.46 7.26
N PRO A 207 -36.08 -0.77 7.31
CA PRO A 207 -35.44 -1.41 6.16
C PRO A 207 -36.41 -1.48 4.97
N ASN A 208 -35.87 -1.38 3.74
CA ASN A 208 -36.65 -1.38 2.49
C ASN A 208 -37.72 -0.28 2.32
N SER A 209 -37.87 0.64 3.27
CA SER A 209 -38.78 1.78 3.10
C SER A 209 -38.34 2.69 1.96
N ASN A 210 -39.29 3.36 1.30
CA ASN A 210 -38.99 4.34 0.25
C ASN A 210 -38.03 5.44 0.74
N ALA A 211 -38.19 5.89 1.99
CA ALA A 211 -37.28 6.84 2.62
C ALA A 211 -35.84 6.28 2.75
N CYS A 212 -35.69 5.02 3.15
CA CYS A 212 -34.39 4.35 3.22
C CYS A 212 -33.74 4.24 1.82
N ILE A 213 -34.50 3.84 0.80
CA ILE A 213 -34.02 3.71 -0.59
C ILE A 213 -33.55 5.07 -1.12
N VAL A 214 -34.37 6.12 -0.99
CA VAL A 214 -34.03 7.48 -1.43
C VAL A 214 -32.79 7.99 -0.71
N MET A 215 -32.72 7.81 0.61
CA MET A 215 -31.58 8.28 1.40
C MET A 215 -30.29 7.55 1.01
N THR A 216 -30.36 6.24 0.81
CA THR A 216 -29.20 5.44 0.42
C THR A 216 -28.71 5.80 -0.99
N LYS A 217 -29.63 6.01 -1.95
CA LYS A 217 -29.26 6.53 -3.28
C LYS A 217 -28.51 7.86 -3.18
N ARG A 218 -28.97 8.77 -2.32
CA ARG A 218 -28.28 10.06 -2.09
C ARG A 218 -26.91 9.89 -1.43
N PHE A 219 -26.78 8.97 -0.47
CA PHE A 219 -25.50 8.61 0.12
C PHE A 219 -24.53 8.03 -0.93
N ASN A 220 -24.96 7.04 -1.70
CA ASN A 220 -24.14 6.37 -2.73
C ASN A 220 -23.68 7.36 -3.81
N ARG A 221 -24.55 8.28 -4.26
CA ARG A 221 -24.15 9.38 -5.16
C ARG A 221 -23.06 10.26 -4.55
N ALA A 222 -23.26 10.73 -3.31
CA ALA A 222 -22.28 11.58 -2.64
C ALA A 222 -20.94 10.88 -2.42
N LEU A 223 -20.96 9.59 -2.09
CA LEU A 223 -19.79 8.74 -1.93
C LEU A 223 -19.06 8.56 -3.26
N ASN A 224 -19.77 8.23 -4.34
CA ASN A 224 -19.20 8.08 -5.67
C ASN A 224 -18.56 9.38 -6.16
N SER A 225 -19.29 10.51 -6.08
CA SER A 225 -18.73 11.81 -6.46
C SER A 225 -17.48 12.18 -5.65
N PHE A 226 -17.40 11.79 -4.38
CA PHE A 226 -16.20 11.98 -3.58
C PHE A 226 -15.03 11.13 -4.11
N HIS A 227 -15.26 9.85 -4.41
CA HIS A 227 -14.23 8.97 -4.97
C HIS A 227 -13.74 9.44 -6.34
N CYS A 228 -14.64 9.84 -7.26
CA CYS A 228 -14.27 10.41 -8.55
C CYS A 228 -13.41 11.68 -8.38
N ARG A 229 -13.77 12.59 -7.45
CA ARG A 229 -12.97 13.79 -7.18
C ARG A 229 -11.56 13.47 -6.68
N VAL A 230 -11.43 12.45 -5.82
CA VAL A 230 -10.12 12.00 -5.32
C VAL A 230 -9.28 11.43 -6.47
N GLU A 231 -9.85 10.58 -7.30
CA GLU A 231 -9.19 10.00 -8.48
C GLU A 231 -8.74 11.08 -9.46
N ASN A 232 -9.66 11.97 -9.87
CA ASN A 232 -9.37 13.05 -10.81
C ASN A 232 -8.28 13.98 -10.29
N ARG A 233 -8.26 14.28 -8.98
CA ARG A 233 -7.19 15.09 -8.38
C ARG A 233 -5.82 14.39 -8.44
N VAL A 234 -5.77 13.09 -8.19
CA VAL A 234 -4.54 12.32 -8.26
C VAL A 234 -4.03 12.26 -9.70
N VAL A 235 -4.91 12.01 -10.67
CA VAL A 235 -4.55 12.01 -12.10
C VAL A 235 -4.06 13.40 -12.54
N ALA A 236 -4.78 14.47 -12.18
CA ALA A 236 -4.41 15.84 -12.51
C ALA A 236 -3.09 16.30 -11.87
N SER A 237 -2.71 15.72 -10.72
CA SER A 237 -1.45 16.07 -10.06
C SER A 237 -0.20 15.61 -10.80
N ALA A 238 -0.33 14.68 -11.76
CA ALA A 238 0.77 14.01 -12.45
C ALA A 238 1.85 13.39 -11.53
N ASP A 239 1.55 13.22 -10.23
CA ASP A 239 2.46 12.63 -9.26
C ASP A 239 2.31 11.10 -9.22
N SER A 240 3.31 10.41 -9.77
CA SER A 240 3.39 8.94 -9.73
C SER A 240 3.28 8.37 -8.31
N LYS A 241 3.82 9.07 -7.29
CA LYS A 241 3.78 8.61 -5.90
C LYS A 241 2.38 8.69 -5.32
N ALA A 242 1.64 9.78 -5.61
CA ALA A 242 0.24 9.91 -5.24
C ALA A 242 -0.63 8.81 -5.89
N PHE A 243 -0.39 8.50 -7.17
CA PHE A 243 -1.07 7.43 -7.90
C PHE A 243 -0.84 6.06 -7.24
N TYR A 244 0.41 5.64 -7.07
CA TYR A 244 0.70 4.33 -6.45
C TYR A 244 0.22 4.24 -5.00
N LYS A 245 0.20 5.37 -4.27
CA LYS A 245 -0.39 5.44 -2.92
C LYS A 245 -1.91 5.18 -2.96
N LEU A 246 -2.62 5.75 -3.94
CA LEU A 246 -4.05 5.49 -4.14
C LEU A 246 -4.31 4.02 -4.46
N CYS A 247 -3.60 3.45 -5.45
CA CYS A 247 -3.71 2.03 -5.80
C CYS A 247 -3.43 1.13 -4.58
N SER A 248 -2.33 1.40 -3.88
CA SER A 248 -1.96 0.64 -2.67
C SER A 248 -3.01 0.72 -1.58
N SER A 249 -3.73 1.85 -1.47
CA SER A 249 -4.81 2.01 -0.48
C SER A 249 -6.09 1.26 -0.81
N ARG A 250 -6.29 0.88 -2.08
CA ARG A 250 -7.48 0.13 -2.55
C ARG A 250 -7.22 -1.36 -2.71
N LEU A 251 -6.03 -1.71 -3.18
CA LEU A 251 -5.66 -3.09 -3.50
C LEU A 251 -5.12 -3.85 -2.29
N ASN A 252 -4.45 -3.16 -1.36
CA ASN A 252 -3.92 -3.83 -0.18
C ASN A 252 -4.95 -3.83 0.94
N SER A 253 -5.10 -4.99 1.59
CA SER A 253 -5.94 -5.13 2.76
C SER A 253 -5.49 -4.16 3.87
N PRO A 254 -6.42 -3.47 4.56
CA PRO A 254 -6.07 -2.61 5.68
C PRO A 254 -5.39 -3.43 6.78
N LYS A 255 -4.23 -2.95 7.25
CA LYS A 255 -3.46 -3.59 8.33
C LYS A 255 -4.10 -3.26 9.69
N SER A 256 -5.28 -3.81 9.94
CA SER A 256 -6.01 -3.67 11.21
C SER A 256 -5.31 -4.39 12.36
N THR A 257 -4.61 -5.48 12.05
CA THR A 257 -3.87 -6.30 13.02
C THR A 257 -2.36 -6.14 12.83
N PRO A 258 -1.55 -6.23 13.90
CA PRO A 258 -0.12 -6.42 13.77
C PRO A 258 0.15 -7.70 12.97
N SER A 259 0.93 -7.63 11.90
CA SER A 259 1.30 -8.82 11.12
C SER A 259 1.98 -9.83 12.04
N GLY A 260 1.43 -11.04 12.14
CA GLY A 260 2.08 -12.14 12.87
C GLY A 260 3.39 -12.52 12.20
N ILE A 261 4.36 -12.91 13.01
CA ILE A 261 5.65 -13.46 12.55
C ILE A 261 5.77 -14.85 13.16
N ILE A 262 6.28 -15.81 12.41
CA ILE A 262 6.58 -17.14 12.92
C ILE A 262 8.04 -17.11 13.37
N ASP A 263 8.31 -17.48 14.61
CA ASP A 263 9.67 -17.61 15.14
C ASP A 263 10.36 -18.87 14.61
N THR A 264 11.60 -19.11 15.03
CA THR A 264 12.38 -20.31 14.67
C THR A 264 11.77 -21.61 15.20
N ASN A 265 10.90 -21.53 16.21
CA ASN A 265 10.26 -22.66 16.87
C ASN A 265 8.85 -22.96 16.32
N GLY A 266 8.38 -22.19 15.33
CA GLY A 266 7.04 -22.32 14.74
C GLY A 266 5.93 -21.56 15.49
N THR A 267 6.27 -20.79 16.52
CA THR A 267 5.31 -20.01 17.31
C THR A 267 4.90 -18.74 16.58
N ILE A 268 3.61 -18.41 16.59
CA ILE A 268 3.10 -17.18 16.00
C ILE A 268 3.22 -16.03 17.01
N LEU A 269 4.14 -15.11 16.76
CA LEU A 269 4.36 -13.90 17.54
C LEU A 269 3.44 -12.77 17.07
N LEU A 270 2.59 -12.28 17.96
CA LEU A 270 1.60 -11.24 17.65
C LEU A 270 1.94 -9.88 18.27
N SER A 271 2.58 -9.84 19.45
CA SER A 271 2.94 -8.60 20.13
C SER A 271 4.17 -7.93 19.51
N ASN A 272 4.32 -6.61 19.68
CA ASN A 272 5.51 -5.90 19.20
C ASN A 272 6.75 -6.28 20.02
N ASN A 273 6.59 -6.53 21.32
CA ASN A 273 7.69 -6.88 22.20
C ASN A 273 8.30 -8.24 21.81
N ASP A 274 7.46 -9.26 21.67
CA ASP A 274 7.93 -10.61 21.34
C ASP A 274 8.61 -10.63 19.96
N LYS A 275 8.09 -9.86 19.01
CA LYS A 275 8.73 -9.67 17.70
C LYS A 275 10.09 -8.99 17.83
N CYS A 276 10.21 -7.94 18.65
CA CYS A 276 11.47 -7.25 18.86
C CYS A 276 12.52 -8.17 19.50
N VAL A 277 12.13 -8.94 20.53
CA VAL A 277 13.01 -9.92 21.19
C VAL A 277 13.46 -10.98 20.18
N ALA A 278 12.53 -11.62 19.47
CA ALA A 278 12.87 -12.63 18.47
C ALA A 278 13.78 -12.11 17.35
N PHE A 279 13.59 -10.86 16.89
CA PHE A 279 14.50 -10.23 15.94
C PHE A 279 15.87 -9.93 16.56
N SER A 280 15.91 -9.46 17.82
CA SER A 280 17.15 -9.18 18.53
C SER A 280 18.00 -10.44 18.67
N ASP A 281 17.38 -11.54 19.13
CA ASP A 281 18.05 -12.83 19.32
C ASP A 281 18.55 -13.38 17.98
N PHE A 282 17.72 -13.31 16.95
CA PHE A 282 18.11 -13.72 15.60
C PHE A 282 19.28 -12.90 15.08
N PHE A 283 19.24 -11.56 15.17
CA PHE A 283 20.34 -10.73 14.69
C PHE A 283 21.62 -10.96 15.50
N ALA A 284 21.53 -11.02 16.83
CA ALA A 284 22.68 -11.35 17.67
C ALA A 284 23.34 -12.68 17.24
N SER A 285 22.54 -13.70 16.90
CA SER A 285 23.05 -15.01 16.47
C SER A 285 23.82 -15.01 15.14
N VAL A 286 23.57 -14.04 14.25
CA VAL A 286 24.21 -13.96 12.92
C VAL A 286 25.29 -12.88 12.82
N PHE A 287 25.43 -12.04 13.85
CA PHE A 287 26.52 -11.09 13.94
C PHE A 287 27.75 -11.79 14.52
N THR A 288 28.86 -11.72 13.78
CA THR A 288 30.18 -12.03 14.34
C THR A 288 30.62 -10.90 15.24
N ASP A 289 31.13 -11.23 16.43
CA ASP A 289 31.83 -10.25 17.25
C ASP A 289 32.95 -9.61 16.41
N PRO A 290 33.07 -8.28 16.40
CA PRO A 290 34.14 -7.63 15.68
C PRO A 290 35.46 -8.20 16.19
N MET A 291 36.31 -8.71 15.29
CA MET A 291 37.69 -9.04 15.63
C MET A 291 38.38 -7.73 16.03
N HIS A 292 38.44 -7.47 17.33
CA HIS A 292 39.13 -6.30 17.88
C HIS A 292 40.63 -6.47 17.57
N SER A 293 41.10 -5.93 16.44
CA SER A 293 42.52 -5.66 16.33
C SER A 293 42.87 -4.64 17.43
N PRO A 294 44.04 -4.74 18.08
CA PRO A 294 44.51 -3.64 18.90
C PRO A 294 44.46 -2.38 18.04
N LEU A 295 43.88 -1.31 18.61
CA LEU A 295 43.92 0.00 17.98
C LEU A 295 45.38 0.32 17.65
N PRO A 296 45.69 0.90 16.48
CA PRO A 296 47.05 1.29 16.16
C PRO A 296 47.58 2.20 17.27
N PHE A 297 48.80 1.94 17.73
CA PHE A 297 49.45 2.77 18.74
C PHE A 297 49.46 4.22 18.26
N LEU A 298 48.81 5.10 19.02
CA LEU A 298 48.79 6.54 18.75
C LEU A 298 50.22 7.07 18.84
N SER A 299 50.72 7.63 17.73
CA SER A 299 52.01 8.31 17.69
C SER A 299 52.01 9.46 18.72
N PRO A 300 52.98 9.53 19.66
CA PRO A 300 53.01 10.54 20.73
C PRO A 300 53.13 12.00 20.24
N SER A 301 53.40 12.21 18.95
CA SER A 301 53.76 13.51 18.36
C SER A 301 52.63 14.24 17.65
N MET A 302 51.41 13.71 17.58
CA MET A 302 50.28 14.45 17.04
C MET A 302 49.66 15.36 18.11
N ILE A 303 50.19 16.57 18.24
CA ILE A 303 49.43 17.69 18.81
C ILE A 303 48.30 17.98 17.82
N PHE A 304 47.12 17.49 18.11
CA PHE A 304 45.92 17.77 17.34
C PHE A 304 45.10 18.82 18.10
N ASP A 305 44.97 20.01 17.51
CA ASP A 305 44.01 20.99 18.02
C ASP A 305 42.62 20.39 17.95
N LEU A 306 41.98 20.17 19.09
CA LEU A 306 40.63 19.63 19.11
C LEU A 306 39.70 20.67 18.46
N PRO A 307 39.13 20.40 17.28
CA PRO A 307 38.38 21.41 16.55
C PRO A 307 37.12 21.74 17.35
N SER A 308 36.96 23.01 17.73
CA SER A 308 35.72 23.46 18.33
C SER A 308 34.62 23.50 17.27
N ILE A 309 33.45 23.01 17.65
CA ILE A 309 32.28 23.14 16.79
C ILE A 309 31.79 24.58 16.89
N SER A 310 31.63 25.23 15.74
CA SER A 310 31.13 26.60 15.64
C SER A 310 29.64 26.63 15.30
N HIS A 311 29.01 27.79 15.47
CA HIS A 311 27.63 28.04 15.05
C HIS A 311 27.42 27.70 13.57
N LEU A 312 28.37 28.05 12.70
CA LEU A 312 28.28 27.81 11.25
C LEU A 312 28.25 26.32 10.91
N HIS A 313 29.02 25.50 11.61
CA HIS A 313 29.02 24.04 11.41
C HIS A 313 27.64 23.43 11.68
N ILE A 314 27.01 23.81 12.80
CA ILE A 314 25.67 23.33 13.17
C ILE A 314 24.63 23.85 12.18
N MET A 315 24.72 25.13 11.82
CA MET A 315 23.81 25.77 10.88
C MET A 315 23.84 25.10 9.49
N ASN A 316 25.03 24.76 9.00
CA ASN A 316 25.21 24.05 7.73
C ASN A 316 24.69 22.61 7.82
N ALA A 317 24.97 21.91 8.92
CA ALA A 317 24.47 20.55 9.14
C ALA A 317 22.93 20.50 9.12
N ILE A 318 22.25 21.44 9.80
CA ILE A 318 20.78 21.51 9.82
C ILE A 318 20.23 21.88 8.44
N SER A 319 20.90 22.76 7.68
CA SER A 319 20.47 23.14 6.32
C SER A 319 20.43 21.97 5.35
N ASN A 320 21.30 20.98 5.55
CA ASN A 320 21.34 19.77 4.72
C ASN A 320 20.25 18.75 5.07
N LEU A 321 19.50 18.96 6.17
CA LEU A 321 18.42 18.07 6.57
C LEU A 321 17.17 18.34 5.73
N SER A 322 16.62 17.27 5.15
CA SER A 322 15.28 17.35 4.55
C SER A 322 14.21 17.46 5.66
N PRO A 323 13.24 18.38 5.57
CA PRO A 323 12.23 18.65 6.60
C PRO A 323 11.20 17.51 6.67
N LYS A 324 11.58 16.38 7.28
CA LYS A 324 10.77 15.16 7.35
C LYS A 324 10.21 14.94 8.76
N ILE A 325 9.04 14.32 8.81
CA ILE A 325 8.47 13.77 10.04
C ILE A 325 9.00 12.34 10.20
N ASN A 326 10.28 12.22 10.54
CA ASN A 326 10.94 10.96 10.87
C ASN A 326 10.72 10.58 12.34
N VAL A 327 10.94 9.32 12.67
CA VAL A 327 10.97 8.87 14.07
C VAL A 327 12.43 8.69 14.45
N THR A 328 12.82 9.24 15.59
CA THR A 328 14.17 9.24 16.13
C THR A 328 14.12 8.77 17.59
N PRO A 329 15.21 8.22 18.15
CA PRO A 329 15.26 7.81 19.56
C PRO A 329 14.88 8.92 20.55
N ASP A 330 15.20 10.17 20.21
CA ASP A 330 14.89 11.38 20.99
C ASP A 330 13.48 11.93 20.76
N ASN A 331 12.70 11.36 19.84
CA ASN A 331 11.39 11.87 19.40
C ASN A 331 11.40 13.33 18.88
N ILE A 332 12.56 13.82 18.42
CA ILE A 332 12.75 15.13 17.78
C ILE A 332 12.96 14.92 16.27
N PRO A 333 11.92 15.06 15.43
CA PRO A 333 12.07 14.86 13.99
C PRO A 333 12.84 16.01 13.34
N SER A 334 13.42 15.73 12.16
CA SER A 334 14.15 16.70 11.35
C SER A 334 13.34 17.96 11.02
N ILE A 335 12.02 17.86 10.85
CA ILE A 335 11.13 19.02 10.68
C ILE A 335 11.23 20.02 11.84
N VAL A 336 11.45 19.57 13.08
CA VAL A 336 11.61 20.45 14.25
C VAL A 336 12.95 21.16 14.18
N LEU A 337 14.03 20.43 13.88
CA LEU A 337 15.36 21.01 13.72
C LEU A 337 15.40 22.07 12.61
N THR A 338 14.72 21.83 11.49
CA THR A 338 14.67 22.78 10.37
C THR A 338 13.82 24.03 10.69
N ASN A 339 12.68 23.89 11.38
CA ASN A 339 11.82 25.03 11.73
C ASN A 339 12.33 25.84 12.93
N CYS A 340 13.16 25.21 13.78
CA CYS A 340 13.77 25.85 14.95
C CYS A 340 15.28 26.05 14.78
N LYS A 341 15.74 26.13 13.52
CA LYS A 341 17.16 26.12 13.17
C LYS A 341 17.96 27.19 13.92
N PHE A 342 17.46 28.42 14.01
CA PHE A 342 18.21 29.51 14.63
C PHE A 342 18.20 29.46 16.16
N SER A 343 17.09 29.02 16.77
CA SER A 343 16.94 28.96 18.22
C SER A 343 17.69 27.76 18.84
N ILE A 344 17.73 26.62 18.14
CA ILE A 344 18.36 25.37 18.64
C ILE A 344 19.90 25.39 18.55
N ILE A 345 20.51 26.30 17.78
CA ILE A 345 21.98 26.30 17.65
C ILE A 345 22.68 26.50 18.99
N SER A 346 22.18 27.41 19.84
CA SER A 346 22.79 27.72 21.14
C SER A 346 22.91 26.48 22.06
N PRO A 347 21.83 25.73 22.36
CA PRO A 347 21.97 24.51 23.17
C PRO A 347 22.87 23.45 22.53
N LEU A 348 22.72 23.20 21.23
CA LEU A 348 23.50 22.16 20.56
C LEU A 348 25.00 22.49 20.55
N LEU A 349 25.36 23.75 20.41
CA LEU A 349 26.76 24.20 20.45
C LEU A 349 27.42 23.86 21.78
N ILE A 350 26.73 24.13 22.90
CA ILE A 350 27.22 23.83 24.24
C ILE A 350 27.38 22.32 24.39
N ILE A 351 26.35 21.54 24.04
CA ILE A 351 26.35 20.07 24.17
C ILE A 351 27.47 19.43 23.33
N TYR A 352 27.61 19.84 22.07
CA TYR A 352 28.59 19.28 21.15
C TYR A 352 30.02 19.57 21.60
N ASN A 353 30.33 20.81 22.01
CA ASN A 353 31.66 21.12 22.51
C ASN A 353 31.94 20.43 23.86
N LYS A 354 30.95 20.29 24.75
CA LYS A 354 31.09 19.47 25.97
C LYS A 354 31.40 18.01 25.65
N SER A 355 30.73 17.45 24.65
CA SER A 355 30.97 16.06 24.21
C SER A 355 32.39 15.86 23.71
N LEU A 356 32.90 16.80 22.89
CA LEU A 356 34.27 16.79 22.38
C LEU A 356 35.29 16.93 23.52
N LEU A 357 35.12 17.93 24.39
CA LEU A 357 36.04 18.19 25.50
C LEU A 357 36.14 17.03 26.50
N THR A 358 35.04 16.34 26.73
CA THR A 358 34.99 15.21 27.68
C THR A 358 35.29 13.87 27.03
N CYS A 359 35.46 13.82 25.70
CA CYS A 359 35.54 12.60 24.91
C CYS A 359 34.38 11.62 25.19
N LYS A 360 33.21 12.14 25.58
CA LYS A 360 32.01 11.36 25.90
C LYS A 360 30.86 11.80 25.01
N VAL A 361 30.31 10.87 24.26
CA VAL A 361 29.10 11.09 23.46
C VAL A 361 27.86 10.72 24.27
N PRO A 362 26.77 11.51 24.18
CA PRO A 362 25.49 11.15 24.77
C PRO A 362 25.06 9.73 24.39
N VAL A 363 24.55 9.00 25.38
CA VAL A 363 24.13 7.60 25.24
C VAL A 363 23.05 7.48 24.17
N LEU A 364 22.12 8.44 24.10
CA LEU A 364 21.02 8.41 23.15
C LEU A 364 21.50 8.50 21.68
N TRP A 365 22.68 9.10 21.40
CA TRP A 365 23.25 9.13 20.05
C TRP A 365 23.77 7.76 19.59
N LYS A 366 24.02 6.84 20.52
CA LYS A 366 24.42 5.45 20.23
C LYS A 366 23.21 4.57 19.87
N HIS A 367 21.99 5.06 20.05
CA HIS A 367 20.77 4.31 19.78
C HIS A 367 20.30 4.52 18.35
N ALA A 368 19.78 3.46 17.73
CA ALA A 368 19.17 3.50 16.40
C ALA A 368 17.84 2.75 16.39
N LEU A 369 16.86 3.29 15.65
CA LEU A 369 15.59 2.61 15.42
C LEU A 369 15.72 1.67 14.22
N VAL A 370 15.85 0.37 14.49
CA VAL A 370 15.99 -0.66 13.47
C VAL A 370 14.61 -1.19 13.06
N LYS A 371 14.32 -1.14 11.76
CA LYS A 371 13.13 -1.77 11.19
C LYS A 371 13.54 -2.98 10.35
N PRO A 372 13.30 -4.21 10.82
CA PRO A 372 13.61 -5.41 10.04
C PRO A 372 12.84 -5.42 8.72
N ILE A 373 13.55 -5.68 7.62
CA ILE A 373 12.97 -5.77 6.28
C ILE A 373 13.09 -7.22 5.81
N PRO A 374 11.97 -7.93 5.58
CA PRO A 374 12.02 -9.30 5.09
C PRO A 374 12.65 -9.34 3.69
N LYS A 375 13.86 -9.90 3.60
CA LYS A 375 14.56 -10.12 2.34
C LYS A 375 13.94 -11.35 1.65
N LYS A 376 13.10 -11.13 0.64
CA LYS A 376 12.57 -12.24 -0.22
C LYS A 376 13.66 -12.87 -1.11
N THR A 377 14.74 -12.13 -1.37
CA THR A 377 15.91 -12.53 -2.15
C THR A 377 17.11 -11.73 -1.66
N ILE A 378 18.27 -12.35 -1.48
CA ILE A 378 19.49 -11.64 -1.10
C ILE A 378 20.04 -10.96 -2.35
N LYS A 379 20.34 -9.67 -2.24
CA LYS A 379 21.03 -8.93 -3.29
C LYS A 379 22.37 -8.49 -2.76
N ASP A 380 23.43 -8.94 -3.40
CA ASP A 380 24.79 -8.51 -3.10
C ASP A 380 25.47 -8.09 -4.40
N LEU A 381 26.08 -6.90 -4.42
CA LEU A 381 26.71 -6.30 -5.61
C LEU A 381 25.85 -6.30 -6.91
N GLY A 382 24.51 -6.36 -6.77
CA GLY A 382 23.57 -6.44 -7.89
C GLY A 382 23.19 -7.86 -8.33
N VAL A 383 23.86 -8.89 -7.81
CA VAL A 383 23.56 -10.31 -7.98
C VAL A 383 22.37 -10.72 -7.10
N ILE A 384 21.55 -11.68 -7.56
CA ILE A 384 20.36 -12.13 -6.83
C ILE A 384 20.54 -13.58 -6.42
N PHE A 385 20.71 -13.80 -5.12
CA PHE A 385 20.84 -15.13 -4.55
C PHE A 385 19.52 -15.59 -3.93
N THR A 386 19.26 -16.89 -4.02
CA THR A 386 18.32 -17.58 -3.13
C THR A 386 18.94 -17.74 -1.73
N PRO A 387 18.14 -18.06 -0.70
CA PRO A 387 18.69 -18.45 0.60
C PRO A 387 19.69 -19.63 0.53
N SER A 388 19.58 -20.48 -0.50
CA SER A 388 20.54 -21.55 -0.82
C SER A 388 21.78 -21.09 -1.60
N LEU A 389 21.99 -19.77 -1.75
CA LEU A 389 23.09 -19.17 -2.52
C LEU A 389 23.14 -19.56 -4.01
N SER A 390 22.02 -20.04 -4.57
CA SER A 390 21.95 -20.41 -6.00
C SER A 390 21.83 -19.18 -6.90
N PHE A 391 22.52 -19.24 -8.04
CA PHE A 391 22.53 -18.22 -9.08
C PHE A 391 21.38 -18.35 -10.09
N SER A 392 20.61 -19.44 -10.05
CA SER A 392 19.53 -19.74 -11.00
C SER A 392 18.49 -18.62 -11.10
N LYS A 393 18.04 -18.08 -9.96
CA LYS A 393 17.09 -16.96 -9.94
C LYS A 393 17.67 -15.67 -10.52
N HIS A 394 18.98 -15.45 -10.43
CA HIS A 394 19.62 -14.29 -11.06
C HIS A 394 19.56 -14.43 -12.58
N ILE A 395 19.96 -15.59 -13.11
CA ILE A 395 19.92 -15.91 -14.54
C ILE A 395 18.48 -15.85 -15.07
N GLU A 396 17.54 -16.51 -14.41
CA GLU A 396 16.11 -16.45 -14.77
C GLU A 396 15.60 -15.00 -14.82
N LYS A 397 16.00 -14.16 -13.87
CA LYS A 397 15.59 -12.76 -13.85
C LYS A 397 16.26 -11.93 -14.93
N ILE A 398 17.53 -12.16 -15.24
CA ILE A 398 18.22 -11.51 -16.37
C ILE A 398 17.51 -11.90 -17.68
N ILE A 399 17.29 -13.21 -17.89
CA ILE A 399 16.58 -13.73 -19.07
C ILE A 399 15.16 -13.16 -19.14
N SER A 400 14.43 -13.16 -18.02
CA SER A 400 13.09 -12.58 -17.94
C SER A 400 13.10 -11.08 -18.23
N LYS A 401 14.08 -10.32 -17.73
CA LYS A 401 14.22 -8.89 -18.03
C LYS A 401 14.52 -8.67 -19.51
N ALA A 402 15.45 -9.42 -20.09
CA ALA A 402 15.76 -9.38 -21.52
C ALA A 402 14.53 -9.70 -22.38
N ARG A 403 13.83 -10.80 -22.07
CA ARG A 403 12.57 -11.18 -22.71
C ARG A 403 11.48 -10.12 -22.53
N SER A 404 11.35 -9.54 -21.34
CA SER A 404 10.34 -8.50 -21.06
C SER A 404 10.60 -7.23 -21.86
N LYS A 405 11.87 -6.84 -22.05
CA LYS A 405 12.24 -5.67 -22.85
C LYS A 405 11.92 -5.89 -24.32
N LEU A 406 12.27 -7.06 -24.87
CA LEU A 406 11.91 -7.43 -26.23
C LEU A 406 10.38 -7.51 -26.43
N ARG A 407 9.67 -8.21 -25.53
CA ARG A 407 8.20 -8.29 -25.56
C ARG A 407 7.55 -6.91 -25.47
N ARG A 408 8.10 -6.01 -24.64
CA ARG A 408 7.60 -4.64 -24.50
C ARG A 408 7.76 -3.87 -25.81
N VAL A 409 8.93 -3.92 -26.44
CA VAL A 409 9.13 -3.26 -27.75
C VAL A 409 8.18 -3.83 -28.81
N ILE A 410 8.06 -5.16 -28.91
CA ILE A 410 7.10 -5.78 -29.85
C ILE A 410 5.67 -5.35 -29.55
N THR A 411 5.27 -5.35 -28.27
CA THR A 411 3.91 -4.95 -27.87
C THR A 411 3.66 -3.47 -28.15
N ASP A 412 4.64 -2.61 -27.89
CA ASP A 412 4.58 -1.17 -28.17
C ASP A 412 4.39 -0.91 -29.68
N ILE A 413 5.16 -1.60 -30.55
CA ILE A 413 5.04 -1.47 -32.02
C ILE A 413 3.72 -2.06 -32.53
N VAL A 414 3.28 -3.21 -32.01
CA VAL A 414 1.99 -3.81 -32.38
C VAL A 414 0.82 -2.94 -31.92
N PHE A 415 0.93 -2.32 -30.75
CA PHE A 415 -0.04 -1.37 -30.26
C PHE A 415 -0.12 -0.17 -31.19
N LEU A 416 1.03 0.42 -31.55
CA LEU A 416 1.10 1.53 -32.50
C LEU A 416 0.45 1.19 -33.85
N HIS A 417 0.77 0.02 -34.42
CA HIS A 417 0.14 -0.48 -35.63
C HIS A 417 -1.39 -0.57 -35.48
N SER A 418 -1.87 -1.15 -34.39
CA SER A 418 -3.29 -1.36 -34.14
C SER A 418 -4.05 -0.04 -33.98
N THR A 419 -3.43 0.95 -33.36
CA THR A 419 -3.98 2.30 -33.22
C THR A 419 -4.09 2.99 -34.57
N LEU A 420 -3.05 2.91 -35.41
CA LEU A 420 -3.06 3.54 -36.74
C LEU A 420 -4.04 2.89 -37.72
N HIS A 421 -4.25 1.58 -37.59
CA HIS A 421 -5.24 0.83 -38.38
C HIS A 421 -6.64 0.83 -37.75
N ARG A 422 -6.93 1.74 -36.79
CA ARG A 422 -8.25 1.92 -36.14
C ARG A 422 -8.83 0.65 -35.50
N LYS A 423 -7.99 -0.31 -35.09
CA LYS A 423 -8.44 -1.44 -34.26
C LYS A 423 -8.78 -1.01 -32.84
N TYR A 424 -8.19 0.10 -32.37
CA TYR A 424 -8.52 0.75 -31.12
C TYR A 424 -9.02 2.16 -31.41
N GLU A 425 -10.17 2.53 -30.85
CA GLU A 425 -10.69 3.90 -30.89
C GLU A 425 -9.97 4.75 -29.84
N LEU A 426 -8.82 5.29 -30.21
CA LEU A 426 -8.04 6.21 -29.39
C LEU A 426 -7.85 7.51 -30.15
N ASP A 427 -8.20 8.64 -29.54
CA ASP A 427 -7.83 9.94 -30.08
C ASP A 427 -6.34 10.21 -29.82
N TYR A 428 -5.55 10.20 -30.91
CA TYR A 428 -4.12 10.47 -30.89
C TYR A 428 -3.76 11.79 -31.58
N SER A 429 -4.74 12.60 -31.97
CA SER A 429 -4.56 13.83 -32.75
C SER A 429 -3.65 14.86 -32.06
N SER A 430 -3.68 14.90 -30.73
CA SER A 430 -2.83 15.77 -29.90
C SER A 430 -1.44 15.19 -29.59
N LEU A 431 -1.20 13.91 -29.91
CA LEU A 431 0.00 13.17 -29.50
C LEU A 431 0.92 12.80 -30.67
N LEU A 432 0.35 12.50 -31.84
CA LEU A 432 1.07 11.98 -32.99
C LEU A 432 0.66 12.74 -34.25
N THR A 433 1.63 13.30 -34.96
CA THR A 433 1.40 13.88 -36.29
C THR A 433 1.72 12.82 -37.33
N LEU A 434 0.72 12.43 -38.12
CA LEU A 434 0.94 11.56 -39.28
C LEU A 434 1.44 12.41 -40.45
N SER A 435 2.48 11.89 -41.10
CA SER A 435 3.07 12.45 -42.31
C SER A 435 2.01 12.64 -43.42
N PRO A 436 2.08 13.76 -44.16
CA PRO A 436 2.73 13.71 -45.47
C PRO A 436 4.05 14.48 -45.44
N LEU A 437 5.16 13.79 -45.73
CA LEU A 437 6.45 14.43 -45.92
C LEU A 437 6.42 14.99 -47.34
N THR A 438 6.71 16.28 -47.49
CA THR A 438 6.77 17.01 -48.77
C THR A 438 7.80 16.45 -49.77
N ARG A 439 8.48 15.34 -49.44
CA ARG A 439 9.34 14.56 -50.33
C ARG A 439 9.04 13.06 -50.19
N PHE A 440 8.69 12.43 -51.31
CA PHE A 440 8.65 10.97 -51.43
C PHE A 440 10.07 10.41 -51.26
N ILE A 441 10.35 9.76 -50.13
CA ILE A 441 11.58 8.98 -49.96
C ILE A 441 11.31 7.61 -50.62
N ARG A 442 12.08 7.27 -51.66
CA ARG A 442 12.04 5.91 -52.26
C ARG A 442 12.28 4.91 -51.12
N ASN A 443 11.27 4.10 -50.80
CA ASN A 443 11.23 3.03 -49.77
C ASN A 443 10.60 3.35 -48.39
N SER A 444 9.92 4.48 -48.18
CA SER A 444 9.19 4.76 -46.91
C SER A 444 7.69 4.40 -46.94
N HIS A 445 7.12 3.98 -45.81
CA HIS A 445 5.65 3.76 -45.67
C HIS A 445 4.89 5.06 -45.31
N PRO A 446 3.59 5.20 -45.69
CA PRO A 446 2.83 6.45 -45.54
C PRO A 446 2.44 6.77 -44.08
N PHE A 447 2.38 5.76 -43.21
CA PHE A 447 2.02 5.93 -41.80
C PHE A 447 3.16 6.46 -40.90
N ARG A 448 4.10 7.25 -41.44
CA ARG A 448 5.21 7.77 -40.64
C ARG A 448 4.71 8.74 -39.58
N ILE A 449 5.30 8.62 -38.39
CA ILE A 449 4.96 9.44 -37.23
C ILE A 449 6.06 10.45 -36.98
N SER A 450 5.68 11.73 -36.85
CA SER A 450 6.50 12.75 -36.22
C SER A 450 5.88 13.17 -34.88
N LEU A 451 6.73 13.59 -33.95
CA LEU A 451 6.30 14.18 -32.68
C LEU A 451 6.31 15.70 -32.82
N PRO A 452 5.26 16.41 -32.36
CA PRO A 452 5.23 17.87 -32.36
C PRO A 452 6.15 18.50 -31.29
N PHE A 453 6.85 17.69 -30.50
CA PHE A 453 7.77 18.11 -29.44
C PHE A 453 9.03 17.22 -29.41
N LEU A 454 10.13 17.75 -28.87
CA LEU A 454 11.37 16.98 -28.69
C LEU A 454 11.24 16.08 -27.44
N PRO A 455 11.22 14.75 -27.56
CA PRO A 455 11.21 13.89 -26.39
C PRO A 455 12.57 14.00 -25.67
N HIS A 456 12.58 14.03 -24.34
CA HIS A 456 13.83 13.87 -23.59
C HIS A 456 14.58 12.61 -24.06
N ASN A 457 15.89 12.73 -24.32
CA ASN A 457 16.80 11.66 -24.77
C ASN A 457 16.93 10.52 -23.73
N SER A 458 15.85 9.78 -23.52
CA SER A 458 15.79 8.61 -22.68
C SER A 458 15.20 7.46 -23.49
N HIS A 459 15.95 6.36 -23.63
CA HIS A 459 15.50 5.13 -24.27
C HIS A 459 14.35 4.42 -23.50
N SER A 460 13.81 5.06 -22.46
CA SER A 460 12.72 4.59 -21.59
C SER A 460 11.33 5.11 -21.96
N THR A 461 11.18 6.01 -22.92
CA THR A 461 9.84 6.47 -23.37
C THR A 461 9.27 5.57 -24.47
N PHE A 462 7.93 5.48 -24.56
CA PHE A 462 7.25 4.75 -25.64
C PHE A 462 7.66 5.31 -27.01
N ALA A 463 7.68 6.63 -27.14
CA ALA A 463 8.01 7.33 -28.37
C ALA A 463 9.44 7.03 -28.86
N SER A 464 10.46 7.12 -28.00
CA SER A 464 11.85 6.87 -28.38
C SER A 464 12.13 5.41 -28.75
N ARG A 465 11.40 4.46 -28.16
CA ARG A 465 11.53 3.03 -28.49
C ARG A 465 10.83 2.63 -29.77
N THR A 466 9.69 3.24 -30.06
CA THR A 466 8.72 2.70 -31.01
C THR A 466 8.75 3.43 -32.34
N ILE A 467 8.88 4.76 -32.32
CA ILE A 467 8.72 5.60 -33.52
C ILE A 467 9.87 5.40 -34.50
N THR A 468 11.11 5.29 -34.02
CA THR A 468 12.28 5.04 -34.89
C THR A 468 12.17 3.70 -35.61
N ILE A 469 11.80 2.64 -34.87
CA ILE A 469 11.61 1.30 -35.44
C ILE A 469 10.44 1.33 -36.42
N TRP A 470 9.29 1.88 -36.01
CA TRP A 470 8.10 2.04 -36.85
C TRP A 470 8.43 2.73 -38.16
N ASN A 471 9.05 3.91 -38.11
CA ASN A 471 9.39 4.71 -39.29
C ASN A 471 10.46 4.08 -40.19
N SER A 472 11.16 3.04 -39.73
CA SER A 472 12.14 2.26 -40.49
C SER A 472 11.54 1.00 -41.14
N LEU A 473 10.27 0.68 -40.85
CA LEU A 473 9.63 -0.53 -41.35
C LEU A 473 9.45 -0.50 -42.89
N PRO A 474 9.63 -1.64 -43.57
CA PRO A 474 9.32 -1.74 -44.99
C PRO A 474 7.83 -1.50 -45.27
N TYR A 475 7.52 -0.85 -46.40
CA TYR A 475 6.15 -0.57 -46.87
C TYR A 475 5.21 -1.79 -46.73
N LYS A 476 5.65 -2.95 -47.24
CA LYS A 476 4.85 -4.18 -47.24
C LYS A 476 4.46 -4.65 -45.84
N SER A 477 5.29 -4.40 -44.82
CA SER A 477 5.03 -4.86 -43.45
C SER A 477 4.00 -4.00 -42.72
N ALA A 478 4.04 -2.67 -42.93
CA ALA A 478 3.18 -1.71 -42.24
C ALA A 478 1.70 -1.77 -42.66
N PHE A 479 1.39 -2.43 -43.79
CA PHE A 479 0.03 -2.61 -44.32
C PHE A 479 -0.61 -3.97 -44.00
N THR A 480 0.10 -4.84 -43.27
CA THR A 480 -0.42 -6.18 -42.98
C THR A 480 -1.50 -6.18 -41.90
N SER A 481 -2.31 -7.24 -41.83
CA SER A 481 -3.27 -7.42 -40.74
C SER A 481 -2.57 -7.56 -39.39
N HIS A 482 -3.26 -7.22 -38.29
CA HIS A 482 -2.70 -7.26 -36.92
C HIS A 482 -1.94 -8.56 -36.59
N ASP A 483 -2.51 -9.71 -36.91
CA ASP A 483 -1.91 -11.00 -36.60
C ASP A 483 -0.70 -11.30 -37.48
N THR A 484 -0.75 -10.91 -38.76
CA THR A 484 0.36 -11.05 -39.71
C THR A 484 1.52 -10.14 -39.30
N PHE A 485 1.23 -8.90 -38.92
CA PHE A 485 2.22 -7.93 -38.43
C PHE A 485 2.89 -8.40 -37.14
N ARG A 486 2.10 -8.95 -36.20
CA ARG A 486 2.61 -9.51 -34.94
C ARG A 486 3.50 -10.72 -35.19
N LYS A 487 3.18 -11.58 -36.17
CA LYS A 487 4.04 -12.71 -36.59
C LYS A 487 5.33 -12.21 -37.23
N PHE A 488 5.24 -11.24 -38.15
CA PHE A 488 6.40 -10.61 -38.79
C PHE A 488 7.39 -10.02 -37.79
N LEU A 489 6.93 -9.29 -36.77
CA LEU A 489 7.81 -8.72 -35.74
C LEU A 489 8.46 -9.80 -34.88
N ARG A 490 7.79 -10.93 -34.63
CA ARG A 490 8.35 -12.05 -33.87
C ARG A 490 9.38 -12.85 -34.64
N SER A 491 9.36 -12.81 -35.97
CA SER A 491 10.33 -13.49 -36.83
C SER A 491 11.57 -12.67 -37.14
N GLN A 492 11.64 -11.40 -36.71
CA GLN A 492 12.82 -10.56 -36.92
C GLN A 492 13.98 -10.95 -36.00
N PRO A 493 15.25 -10.84 -36.46
CA PRO A 493 16.42 -11.08 -35.63
C PRO A 493 16.52 -10.03 -34.50
N ILE A 494 17.25 -10.36 -33.43
CA ILE A 494 17.41 -9.46 -32.26
C ILE A 494 18.03 -8.11 -32.66
N SER A 495 18.91 -8.10 -33.67
CA SER A 495 19.54 -6.90 -34.23
C SER A 495 18.54 -5.89 -34.84
N PHE A 496 17.33 -6.34 -35.16
CA PHE A 496 16.24 -5.48 -35.63
C PHE A 496 15.73 -4.51 -34.54
N PHE A 497 15.90 -4.89 -33.27
CA PHE A 497 15.46 -4.08 -32.14
C PHE A 497 16.65 -3.30 -31.57
N PRO A 498 16.44 -2.04 -31.11
CA PRO A 498 17.51 -1.22 -30.57
C PRO A 498 18.24 -1.93 -29.42
N GLU A 499 19.56 -1.85 -29.44
CA GLU A 499 20.40 -2.54 -28.47
C GLU A 499 20.00 -2.17 -27.05
N SER A 500 19.87 -3.19 -26.21
CA SER A 500 19.55 -2.97 -24.82
C SER A 500 20.77 -2.40 -24.09
N ILE A 501 20.62 -1.28 -23.39
CA ILE A 501 21.63 -0.76 -22.43
C ILE A 501 22.15 -1.84 -21.44
N ILE A 502 21.36 -2.91 -21.19
CA ILE A 502 21.78 -4.04 -20.34
C ILE A 502 22.99 -4.79 -20.93
N LYS A 503 23.19 -4.76 -22.24
CA LYS A 503 24.33 -5.37 -22.93
C LYS A 503 25.65 -4.63 -22.65
N ASN A 504 25.60 -3.37 -22.19
CA ASN A 504 26.78 -2.59 -21.77
C ASN A 504 27.09 -2.77 -20.27
N TRP A 505 26.24 -3.49 -19.53
CA TRP A 505 26.38 -3.76 -18.09
C TRP A 505 26.76 -5.21 -17.78
N LEU A 506 26.64 -6.09 -18.79
CA LEU A 506 27.19 -7.45 -18.80
C LEU A 506 28.52 -7.37 -19.56
#